data_AF-A0A0U1P0V3-F1
#
_entry.id   AF-A0A0U1P0V3-F1
#
_cell.length_a   1.000
_cell.length_b   1.000
_cell.length_c   1.000
_cell.angle_alpha   90.00
_cell.angle_beta   90.00
_cell.angle_gamma   90.00
#
_symmetry.space_group_name_H-M   'P 1'
#
loop_
_entity.id
_entity.type
_entity.pdbx_description
1 polymer ?
#
loop_
_entity_poly.entity_id
_entity_poly.type
_entity_poly.pdbx_seq_one_letter_code
_entity_poly.pdbx_strand_id
1 'polypeptide(L)'
;MVWTVEEYLHYLKGKGFQFEEDAIGFIYFGKHYTNASNELINTAIELTLKAQKNFDGSFYMSLLETFMSNEIITRQQALKFIKENELIAI
;
A
#
# COMPACT_ATOMS: atom_id res chain seq x y z
N MET A 1 -12.89 12.03 -2.88
CA MET A 1 -13.25 11.23 -1.69
C MET A 1 -12.16 10.17 -1.54
N VAL A 2 -11.50 10.10 -0.38
CA VAL A 2 -10.49 9.07 -0.11
C VAL A 2 -11.22 7.87 0.48
N TRP A 3 -11.12 6.71 -0.17
CA TRP A 3 -11.70 5.47 0.35
C TRP A 3 -11.01 5.06 1.66
N THR A 4 -11.78 4.51 2.59
CA THR A 4 -11.23 3.75 3.71
C THR A 4 -10.49 2.52 3.18
N VAL A 5 -9.61 1.94 4.01
CA VAL A 5 -8.90 0.70 3.65
C VAL A 5 -9.88 -0.44 3.38
N GLU A 6 -10.94 -0.54 4.17
CA GLU A 6 -11.98 -1.57 4.00
C GLU A 6 -12.72 -1.41 2.66
N GLU A 7 -13.15 -0.20 2.32
CA GLU A 7 -13.79 0.10 1.03
C GLU A 7 -12.86 -0.21 -0.15
N TYR A 8 -11.56 0.09 -0.01
CA TYR A 8 -10.58 -0.19 -1.06
C TYR A 8 -10.35 -1.69 -1.25
N LEU A 9 -10.25 -2.45 -0.16
CA LEU A 9 -10.12 -3.91 -0.23
C LEU A 9 -11.37 -4.55 -0.84
N HIS A 10 -12.55 -4.06 -0.48
CA HIS A 10 -13.79 -4.49 -1.11
C HIS A 10 -13.80 -4.19 -2.63
N TYR A 11 -13.36 -2.98 -3.01
CA TYR A 11 -13.21 -2.61 -4.43
C TYR A 11 -12.23 -3.53 -5.17
N LEU A 12 -11.06 -3.82 -4.59
CA LEU A 12 -10.06 -4.71 -5.20
C LEU A 12 -10.59 -6.15 -5.32
N LYS A 13 -11.35 -6.64 -4.33
CA LYS A 13 -12.04 -7.92 -4.42
C LYS A 13 -13.02 -7.97 -5.60
N GLY A 14 -13.78 -6.89 -5.83
CA GLY A 14 -14.63 -6.73 -7.01
C GLY A 14 -13.87 -6.71 -8.35
N LYS A 15 -12.57 -6.42 -8.33
CA LYS A 15 -11.66 -6.50 -9.49
C LYS A 15 -10.99 -7.87 -9.66
N GLY A 16 -11.26 -8.83 -8.78
CA GLY A 16 -10.69 -10.17 -8.82
C GLY A 16 -9.42 -10.36 -8.00
N PHE A 17 -8.95 -9.36 -7.26
CA PHE A 17 -7.85 -9.55 -6.30
C PHE A 17 -8.35 -10.36 -5.10
N GLN A 18 -7.61 -11.40 -4.73
CA GLN A 18 -7.91 -12.20 -3.54
C GLN A 18 -6.85 -11.89 -2.49
N PHE A 19 -7.32 -11.59 -1.27
CA PHE A 19 -6.49 -11.37 -0.10
C PHE A 19 -6.79 -12.47 0.90
N GLU A 20 -5.77 -13.22 1.28
CA GLU A 20 -5.84 -14.20 2.36
C GLU A 20 -5.87 -13.49 3.73
N GLU A 21 -6.25 -14.20 4.79
CA GLU A 21 -6.35 -13.63 6.14
C GLU A 21 -5.03 -12.98 6.59
N ASP A 22 -3.90 -13.60 6.28
CA ASP A 22 -2.57 -13.07 6.60
C ASP A 22 -2.32 -11.73 5.89
N ALA A 23 -2.72 -11.61 4.61
CA ALA A 23 -2.58 -10.37 3.85
C ALA A 23 -3.40 -9.23 4.48
N ILE A 24 -4.65 -9.52 4.87
CA ILE A 24 -5.50 -8.58 5.60
C ILE A 24 -4.84 -8.18 6.93
N GLY A 25 -4.29 -9.16 7.65
CA GLY A 25 -3.53 -8.94 8.89
C GLY A 25 -2.37 -7.96 8.69
N PHE A 26 -1.53 -8.17 7.68
CA PHE A 26 -0.43 -7.26 7.33
C PHE A 26 -0.92 -5.85 7.01
N ILE A 27 -2.01 -5.71 6.26
CA ILE A 27 -2.54 -4.40 5.85
C ILE A 27 -2.94 -3.57 7.08
N TYR A 28 -3.76 -4.14 7.97
CA TYR A 28 -4.21 -3.45 9.17
C TYR A 28 -3.09 -3.28 10.19
N PHE A 29 -2.19 -4.25 10.32
CA PHE A 29 -0.98 -4.10 11.12
C PHE A 29 -0.16 -2.91 10.66
N GLY A 30 0.16 -2.81 9.37
CA GLY A 30 0.93 -1.70 8.80
C GLY A 30 0.24 -0.35 9.03
N LYS A 31 -1.09 -0.28 8.89
CA LYS A 31 -1.87 0.93 9.21
C LYS A 31 -1.70 1.36 10.66
N HIS A 32 -1.85 0.44 11.60
CA HIS A 32 -1.70 0.74 13.03
C HIS A 32 -0.25 1.05 13.41
N TYR A 33 0.70 0.29 12.89
CA TYR A 33 2.12 0.43 13.15
C TYR A 33 2.67 1.80 12.69
N THR A 34 2.27 2.25 11.51
CA THR A 34 2.75 3.51 10.92
C THR A 34 1.87 4.72 11.25
N ASN A 35 0.66 4.50 11.77
CA ASN A 35 -0.37 5.53 11.91
C ASN A 35 -0.65 6.30 10.60
N ALA A 36 -0.46 5.63 9.45
CA ALA A 36 -0.63 6.23 8.14
C ALA A 36 -2.10 6.44 7.77
N SER A 37 -2.35 7.44 6.92
CA SER A 37 -3.70 7.75 6.42
C SER A 37 -4.24 6.61 5.53
N ASN A 38 -5.57 6.54 5.38
CA ASN A 38 -6.19 5.61 4.43
C ASN A 38 -5.63 5.80 3.00
N GLU A 39 -5.33 7.04 2.61
CA GLU A 39 -4.76 7.35 1.30
C GLU A 39 -3.40 6.68 1.10
N LEU A 40 -2.51 6.78 2.09
CA LEU A 40 -1.16 6.23 2.00
C LEU A 40 -1.18 4.70 2.06
N ILE A 41 -2.02 4.11 2.93
CA ILE A 41 -2.20 2.65 3.01
C ILE A 41 -2.73 2.09 1.68
N ASN A 42 -3.77 2.71 1.12
CA ASN A 42 -4.30 2.30 -0.19
C ASN A 42 -3.25 2.42 -1.30
N THR A 43 -2.41 3.46 -1.23
CA THR A 43 -1.32 3.65 -2.19
C THR A 43 -0.25 2.57 -2.06
N ALA A 44 0.13 2.20 -0.83
CA ALA A 44 1.08 1.11 -0.60
C ALA A 44 0.54 -0.23 -1.08
N ILE A 45 -0.73 -0.56 -0.81
CA ILE A 45 -1.40 -1.76 -1.35
C ILE A 45 -1.33 -1.77 -2.89
N GLU A 46 -1.70 -0.66 -3.53
CA GLU A 46 -1.68 -0.56 -5.00
C GLU A 46 -0.28 -0.80 -5.58
N LEU A 47 0.74 -0.19 -4.98
CA LEU A 47 2.12 -0.30 -5.43
C LEU A 47 2.69 -1.71 -5.20
N THR A 48 2.37 -2.35 -4.08
CA THR A 48 2.69 -3.75 -3.83
C THR A 48 2.12 -4.65 -4.92
N LEU A 49 0.82 -4.51 -5.23
CA LEU A 49 0.17 -5.30 -6.28
C LEU A 49 0.79 -5.07 -7.67
N LYS A 50 1.14 -3.82 -7.99
CA LYS A 50 1.77 -3.48 -9.28
C LYS A 50 3.17 -4.09 -9.42
N ALA A 51 3.96 -4.02 -8.35
CA ALA A 51 5.32 -4.54 -8.30
C ALA A 51 5.36 -6.08 -8.29
N GLN A 52 4.59 -6.70 -7.40
CA GLN A 52 4.70 -8.14 -7.12
C GLN A 52 3.67 -9.00 -7.89
N LYS A 53 2.66 -8.39 -8.52
CA LYS A 53 1.51 -9.06 -9.18
C LYS A 53 0.55 -9.80 -8.23
N ASN A 54 0.94 -9.98 -6.98
CA ASN A 54 0.14 -10.43 -5.86
C ASN A 54 0.40 -9.51 -4.65
N PHE A 55 -0.33 -9.73 -3.55
CA PHE A 55 -0.02 -9.04 -2.31
C PHE A 55 1.09 -9.77 -1.57
N ASP A 56 2.24 -9.12 -1.42
CA ASP A 56 3.34 -9.57 -0.58
C ASP A 56 3.41 -8.69 0.67
N GLY A 57 3.16 -9.29 1.84
CA GLY A 57 3.10 -8.58 3.12
C GLY A 57 4.44 -7.98 3.54
N SER A 58 5.55 -8.65 3.26
CA SER A 58 6.89 -8.17 3.59
C SER A 58 7.27 -6.96 2.73
N PHE A 59 7.04 -7.04 1.42
CA PHE A 59 7.25 -5.92 0.50
C PHE A 59 6.38 -4.72 0.89
N TYR A 60 5.10 -4.95 1.18
CA TYR A 60 4.18 -3.92 1.65
C TYR A 60 4.69 -3.22 2.92
N MET A 61 5.16 -3.98 3.91
CA MET A 61 5.71 -3.40 5.14
C MET A 61 6.98 -2.59 4.88
N SER A 62 7.93 -3.12 4.11
CA SER A 62 9.15 -2.38 3.75
C SER A 62 8.86 -1.11 2.95
N LEU A 63 7.85 -1.14 2.08
CA LEU A 63 7.40 0.03 1.33
C LEU A 63 6.82 1.10 2.26
N LEU A 64 5.99 0.70 3.23
CA LEU A 64 5.46 1.63 4.23
C LEU A 64 6.56 2.22 5.10
N GLU A 65 7.49 1.42 5.60
CA GLU A 65 8.64 1.90 6.37
C GLU A 65 9.47 2.91 5.57
N THR A 66 9.69 2.63 4.28
CA THR A 66 10.36 3.55 3.37
C THR A 66 9.61 4.88 3.25
N PHE A 67 8.28 4.85 3.11
CA PHE A 67 7.47 6.08 3.08
C PHE A 67 7.58 6.87 4.38
N MET A 68 7.52 6.20 5.53
CA MET A 68 7.65 6.84 6.84
C MET A 68 9.03 7.48 7.02
N SER A 69 10.11 6.78 6.68
CA SER A 69 11.48 7.30 6.78
C SER A 69 11.75 8.49 5.87
N ASN A 70 10.96 8.67 4.81
CA ASN A 70 11.07 9.79 3.87
C ASN A 70 9.95 10.83 4.06
N GLU A 71 9.22 10.76 5.18
CA GLU A 71 8.13 11.70 5.53
C GLU A 71 7.05 11.82 4.43
N ILE A 72 6.81 10.73 3.70
CA ILE A 72 5.81 10.64 2.64
C ILE A 72 4.44 10.44 3.26
N ILE A 73 3.53 11.39 3.06
CA ILE A 73 2.20 11.39 3.67
C ILE A 73 1.05 11.36 2.65
N THR A 74 1.35 11.62 1.37
CA THR A 74 0.36 11.66 0.29
C THR A 74 0.67 10.67 -0.83
N ARG A 75 -0.37 10.30 -1.59
CA ARG A 75 -0.21 9.49 -2.80
C ARG A 75 0.73 10.12 -3.81
N GLN A 76 0.66 11.44 -4.02
CA GLN A 76 1.51 12.11 -5.00
C GLN A 76 2.99 12.04 -4.63
N GLN A 77 3.32 12.23 -3.35
CA GLN A 77 4.69 12.07 -2.85
C GLN A 77 5.18 10.63 -3.02
N ALA A 78 4.35 9.64 -2.68
CA ALA A 78 4.69 8.23 -2.86
C ALA A 78 4.99 7.89 -4.33
N LEU A 79 4.10 8.29 -5.26
CA LEU A 79 4.30 8.06 -6.69
C LEU A 79 5.55 8.76 -7.23
N LYS A 80 5.79 10.01 -6.81
CA LYS A 80 6.99 10.76 -7.19
C LYS A 80 8.26 10.04 -6.69
N PHE A 81 8.28 9.64 -5.42
CA PHE A 81 9.41 8.97 -4.80
C PHE A 81 9.74 7.64 -5.49
N ILE A 82 8.74 6.80 -5.77
CA ILE A 82 8.93 5.52 -6.46
C ILE A 82 9.50 5.72 -7.87
N LYS A 83 9.02 6.74 -8.59
CA LYS A 83 9.50 7.06 -9.93
C LYS A 83 10.94 7.57 -9.92
N GLU A 84 11.29 8.46 -8.99
CA GLU A 84 12.62 9.07 -8.91
C GLU A 84 13.70 8.09 -8.45
N ASN A 85 13.33 7.08 -7.66
CA ASN A 85 14.27 6.08 -7.15
C ASN A 85 14.23 4.75 -7.93
N GLU A 86 13.49 4.70 -9.05
CA GLU A 86 13.33 3.50 -9.90
C GLU A 86 12.94 2.23 -9.12
N LEU A 87 12.23 2.39 -8.00
CA LEU A 87 11.97 1.31 -7.04
C LEU A 87 10.99 0.27 -7.59
N ILE A 88 10.14 0.69 -8.52
CA ILE A 88 9.16 -0.16 -9.20
C ILE A 88 9.10 0.29 -10.66
N ALA A 89 9.15 -0.65 -11.60
CA ALA A 89 8.76 -0.39 -12.98
C ALA A 89 7.22 -0.23 -13.03
N ILE A 90 6.75 1.01 -12.89
CA ILE A 90 5.32 1.39 -12.93
C ILE A 90 4.89 1.85 -14.32
#